data_AF-A0A8S0VSL0-F1
#
_entry.id   AF-A0A8S0VSL0-F1
#
_cell.length_a   1.000
_cell.length_b   1.000
_cell.length_c   1.000
_cell.angle_alpha   90.00
_cell.angle_beta   90.00
_cell.angle_gamma   90.00
#
_symmetry.space_group_name_H-M   'P 1'
#
loop_
_entity.id
_entity.type
_entity.pdbx_description
1 polymer ?
#
loop_
_entity_poly.entity_id
_entity_poly.type
_entity_poly.pdbx_seq_one_letter_code
_entity_poly.pdbx_strand_id
1 'polypeptide(L)'
;MNPPDPDMVGFDKAHLAHTEDLASEIPDITSPLAQFLVLQDNITLDDIEVLKAHLLSHSPHSALGLDQVSKAKILDTDNIILLDFNECVHRHGSPHYWLLTLIIGAPKHGKTAEDVKNYCAIALESCLLKALTFIIHTKFCKALNSTSIIPPSQNGFWKNCHTNNNAFVLWTLIDKAASKGKTLDIAFVDISNAFPSTSHSSLWLKLEAYGLTGQYFDWIQMLYSQMTYIIAHNGIVSQKFSSLSQIHQMPHSLEALLLTLSMQMTSP
;
A
#
# COMPACT_ATOMS: atom_id res chain seq x y z
N MET A 1 -9.72 12.17 7.86
CA MET A 1 -9.16 10.83 8.07
C MET A 1 -8.83 10.76 9.53
N ASN A 2 -9.59 9.99 10.30
CA ASN A 2 -9.39 9.92 11.74
C ASN A 2 -8.79 8.56 12.04
N PRO A 3 -7.56 8.48 12.58
CA PRO A 3 -7.09 7.24 13.16
C PRO A 3 -8.11 6.76 14.21
N PRO A 4 -8.16 5.46 14.52
CA PRO A 4 -9.00 4.97 15.61
C PRO A 4 -8.68 5.78 16.87
N ASP A 5 -9.71 6.36 17.49
CA ASP A 5 -9.54 7.16 18.70
C ASP A 5 -8.92 6.25 19.78
N PRO A 6 -7.70 6.57 20.28
CA PRO A 6 -7.03 5.75 21.28
C PRO A 6 -7.86 5.61 22.56
N ASP A 7 -8.79 6.53 22.81
CA ASP A 7 -9.69 6.52 23.96
C ASP A 7 -10.97 5.69 23.70
N MET A 8 -11.11 5.06 22.52
CA MET A 8 -12.19 4.11 22.28
C MET A 8 -12.11 2.91 23.22
N VAL A 9 -13.28 2.53 23.75
CA VAL A 9 -13.43 1.34 24.58
C VAL A 9 -12.96 0.11 23.82
N GLY A 10 -12.00 -0.62 24.40
CA GLY A 10 -11.43 -1.83 23.82
C GLY A 10 -10.14 -1.61 23.01
N PHE A 11 -9.67 -0.37 22.85
CA PHE A 11 -8.35 -0.11 22.26
C PHE A 11 -7.24 -0.44 23.25
N ASP A 12 -6.35 -1.37 22.88
CA ASP A 12 -5.23 -1.80 23.73
C ASP A 12 -4.00 -0.92 23.50
N LYS A 13 -3.92 0.17 24.29
CA LYS A 13 -2.78 1.10 24.26
C LYS A 13 -1.46 0.44 24.66
N ALA A 14 -1.49 -0.55 25.55
CA ALA A 14 -0.28 -1.23 26.02
C ALA A 14 0.29 -2.11 24.91
N HIS A 15 -0.57 -2.83 24.19
CA HIS A 15 -0.17 -3.59 23.02
C HIS A 15 0.40 -2.70 21.91
N LEU A 16 -0.23 -1.55 21.64
CA LEU A 16 0.30 -0.59 20.66
C LEU A 16 1.71 -0.13 21.05
N ALA A 17 1.90 0.34 22.28
CA ALA A 17 3.21 0.83 22.75
C ALA A 17 4.28 -0.27 22.66
N HIS A 18 3.96 -1.49 23.08
CA HIS A 18 4.87 -2.63 22.97
C HIS A 18 5.23 -2.93 21.51
N THR A 19 4.27 -2.82 20.59
CA THR A 19 4.50 -3.00 19.15
C THR A 19 5.39 -1.90 18.57
N GLU A 20 5.22 -0.66 19.02
CA GLU A 20 6.06 0.47 18.62
C GLU A 20 7.50 0.29 19.12
N ASP A 21 7.67 -0.15 20.37
CA ASP A 21 8.99 -0.45 20.95
C ASP A 21 9.72 -1.52 20.14
N LEU A 22 9.07 -2.66 19.87
CA LEU A 22 9.65 -3.74 19.06
C LEU A 22 9.98 -3.28 17.64
N ALA A 23 9.10 -2.51 17.00
CA ALA A 23 9.34 -2.01 15.66
C ALA A 23 10.52 -1.02 15.60
N SER A 24 10.81 -0.31 16.70
CA SER A 24 11.96 0.59 16.81
C SER A 24 13.30 -0.14 16.93
N GLU A 25 13.28 -1.44 17.25
CA GLU A 25 14.48 -2.28 17.30
C GLU A 25 14.89 -2.80 15.91
N ILE A 26 14.01 -2.72 14.90
CA ILE A 26 14.32 -3.07 13.51
C ILE A 26 15.40 -2.08 13.01
N PRO A 27 16.56 -2.57 12.53
CA PRO A 27 17.63 -1.68 12.09
C PRO A 27 17.24 -0.95 10.79
N ASP A 28 17.75 0.28 10.62
CA ASP A 28 17.50 1.10 9.42
C ASP A 28 17.96 0.45 8.10
N ILE A 29 18.91 -0.50 8.19
CA ILE A 29 19.40 -1.28 7.06
C ILE A 29 19.25 -2.75 7.41
N THR A 30 18.35 -3.43 6.74
CA THR A 30 18.06 -4.84 6.98
C THR A 30 18.71 -5.73 5.93
N SER A 31 18.94 -7.00 6.28
CA SER A 31 19.37 -8.02 5.33
C SER A 31 18.20 -8.95 5.02
N PRO A 32 17.91 -9.28 3.75
CA PRO A 32 16.88 -10.23 3.38
C PRO A 32 17.24 -11.63 3.85
N LEU A 33 16.22 -12.45 4.06
CA LEU A 33 16.43 -13.90 4.10
C LEU A 33 16.85 -14.41 2.72
N ALA A 34 17.63 -15.50 2.68
CA ALA A 34 18.12 -16.11 1.44
C ALA A 34 17.00 -16.46 0.44
N GLN A 35 15.78 -16.71 0.91
CA GLN A 35 14.63 -17.00 0.06
C GLN A 35 14.05 -15.76 -0.68
N PHE A 36 14.46 -14.54 -0.30
CA PHE A 36 13.99 -13.28 -0.88
C PHE A 36 15.10 -12.41 -1.45
N LEU A 37 16.19 -13.02 -1.95
CA LEU A 37 17.30 -12.28 -2.57
C LEU A 37 16.85 -11.35 -3.73
N VAL A 38 15.73 -11.64 -4.39
CA VAL A 38 15.13 -10.76 -5.40
C VAL A 38 14.77 -9.36 -4.88
N LEU A 39 14.59 -9.21 -3.56
CA LEU A 39 14.37 -7.93 -2.88
C LEU A 39 15.66 -7.13 -2.65
N GLN A 40 16.82 -7.67 -3.03
CA GLN A 40 18.10 -6.95 -3.10
C GLN A 40 18.54 -6.63 -4.53
N ASP A 41 17.98 -7.30 -5.53
CA ASP A 41 18.37 -7.05 -6.91
C ASP A 41 18.04 -5.62 -7.31
N ASN A 42 18.97 -4.96 -8.01
CA ASN A 42 18.72 -3.63 -8.58
C ASN A 42 17.54 -3.63 -9.54
N ILE A 43 16.92 -2.47 -9.69
CA ILE A 43 15.95 -2.18 -10.74
C ILE A 43 16.69 -2.29 -12.07
N THR A 44 16.17 -3.13 -12.95
CA THR A 44 16.74 -3.42 -14.28
C THR A 44 15.98 -2.70 -15.38
N LEU A 45 16.53 -2.68 -16.61
CA LEU A 45 15.81 -2.16 -17.78
C LEU A 45 14.49 -2.93 -18.04
N ASP A 46 14.46 -4.23 -17.78
CA ASP A 46 13.25 -5.04 -17.92
C ASP A 46 12.16 -4.58 -16.95
N ASP A 47 12.52 -4.19 -15.73
CA ASP A 47 11.58 -3.64 -14.76
C ASP A 47 11.02 -2.28 -15.25
N ILE A 48 11.83 -1.45 -15.91
CA ILE A 48 11.39 -0.18 -16.52
C ILE A 48 10.46 -0.43 -17.72
N GLU A 49 10.75 -1.42 -18.56
CA GLU A 49 9.86 -1.80 -19.67
C GLU A 49 8.50 -2.29 -19.17
N VAL A 50 8.49 -3.11 -18.12
CA VAL A 50 7.26 -3.55 -17.45
C VAL A 50 6.49 -2.36 -16.89
N LEU A 51 7.18 -1.38 -16.28
CA LEU A 51 6.56 -0.14 -15.82
C LEU A 51 5.92 0.63 -16.99
N LYS A 52 6.64 0.86 -18.09
CA LYS A 52 6.10 1.62 -19.24
C LYS A 52 4.91 0.91 -19.88
N ALA A 53 4.97 -0.40 -20.04
CA ALA A 53 3.83 -1.20 -20.49
C ALA A 53 2.62 -1.06 -19.56
N HIS A 54 2.85 -1.08 -18.23
CA HIS A 54 1.79 -0.84 -17.26
C HIS A 54 1.19 0.57 -17.42
N LEU A 55 2.00 1.61 -17.56
CA LEU A 55 1.54 2.99 -17.74
C LEU A 55 0.70 3.16 -19.02
N LEU A 56 1.08 2.50 -20.12
CA LEU A 56 0.34 2.54 -21.40
C LEU A 56 -1.04 1.86 -21.33
N SER A 57 -1.22 0.87 -20.45
CA SER A 57 -2.52 0.19 -20.27
C SER A 57 -3.54 0.98 -19.44
N HIS A 58 -3.16 2.14 -18.91
CA HIS A 58 -4.01 2.98 -18.06
C HIS A 58 -4.32 4.32 -18.72
N SER A 59 -5.38 5.00 -18.25
CA SER A 59 -5.77 6.32 -18.75
C SER A 59 -4.56 7.29 -18.78
N PRO A 60 -4.35 8.01 -19.90
CA PRO A 60 -3.26 8.98 -20.04
C PRO A 60 -3.49 10.22 -19.16
N HIS A 61 -4.75 10.51 -18.83
CA HIS A 61 -5.14 11.62 -17.96
C HIS A 61 -5.23 11.12 -16.53
N SER A 62 -4.28 11.58 -15.70
CA SER A 62 -4.27 11.35 -14.25
C SER A 62 -3.94 12.68 -13.59
N ALA A 63 -4.54 12.92 -12.42
CA ALA A 63 -4.22 14.11 -11.65
C ALA A 63 -2.73 14.08 -11.26
N LEU A 64 -2.07 15.22 -11.42
CA LEU A 64 -0.63 15.36 -11.22
C LEU A 64 -0.33 15.63 -9.75
N GLY A 65 0.82 15.12 -9.30
CA GLY A 65 1.40 15.52 -8.03
C GLY A 65 1.94 16.95 -8.08
N LEU A 66 2.51 17.41 -6.96
CA LEU A 66 3.07 18.76 -6.84
C LEU A 66 4.28 19.00 -7.74
N ASP A 67 4.99 17.94 -8.13
CA ASP A 67 6.10 17.98 -9.08
C ASP A 67 5.67 18.23 -10.54
N GLN A 68 4.36 18.19 -10.83
CA GLN A 68 3.78 18.36 -12.16
C GLN A 68 4.29 17.36 -13.21
N VAL A 69 4.90 16.24 -12.79
CA VAL A 69 5.38 15.21 -13.72
C VAL A 69 4.21 14.32 -14.13
N SER A 70 3.97 14.22 -15.43
CA SER A 70 2.90 13.40 -16.00
C SER A 70 3.38 12.01 -16.40
N LYS A 71 2.43 11.06 -16.55
CA LYS A 71 2.70 9.74 -17.14
C LYS A 71 3.35 9.84 -18.52
N ALA A 72 2.91 10.79 -19.35
CA ALA A 72 3.48 11.03 -20.67
C ALA A 72 4.95 11.41 -20.58
N LYS A 73 5.35 12.20 -19.57
CA LYS A 73 6.75 12.55 -19.36
C LYS A 73 7.60 11.33 -19.00
N ILE A 74 7.07 10.41 -18.18
CA ILE A 74 7.77 9.16 -17.84
C ILE A 74 7.93 8.27 -19.07
N LEU A 75 6.90 8.17 -19.92
CA LEU A 75 6.96 7.39 -21.16
C LEU A 75 8.00 7.92 -22.15
N ASP A 76 8.11 9.25 -22.26
CA ASP A 76 9.07 9.97 -23.11
C ASP A 76 10.51 9.94 -22.57
N THR A 77 10.70 9.74 -21.26
CA THR A 77 12.02 9.72 -20.63
C THR A 77 12.79 8.45 -21.01
N ASP A 78 14.08 8.58 -21.32
CA ASP A 78 14.96 7.43 -21.60
C ASP A 78 14.97 6.44 -20.42
N ASN A 79 14.89 5.14 -20.71
CA ASN A 79 14.88 4.10 -19.69
C ASN A 79 16.14 4.11 -18.82
N ILE A 80 17.29 4.49 -19.39
CA ILE A 80 18.56 4.60 -18.67
C ILE A 80 18.48 5.67 -17.59
N ILE A 81 17.80 6.79 -17.86
CA ILE A 81 17.57 7.85 -16.85
C ILE A 81 16.65 7.32 -15.74
N LEU A 82 15.65 6.52 -16.08
CA LEU A 82 14.76 5.92 -15.06
C LEU A 82 15.46 4.90 -14.16
N LEU A 83 16.66 4.41 -14.52
CA LEU A 83 17.47 3.58 -13.63
C LEU A 83 18.04 4.35 -12.43
N ASP A 84 17.99 5.70 -12.44
CA ASP A 84 18.34 6.53 -11.28
C ASP A 84 17.42 6.28 -10.08
N PHE A 85 16.30 5.57 -10.26
CA PHE A 85 15.55 5.01 -9.14
C PHE A 85 16.38 4.11 -8.23
N ASN A 86 17.42 3.43 -8.76
CA ASN A 86 18.35 2.66 -7.92
C ASN A 86 19.08 3.56 -6.93
N GLU A 87 19.48 4.78 -7.32
CA GLU A 87 20.12 5.72 -6.39
C GLU A 87 19.17 6.15 -5.27
N CYS A 88 17.87 6.28 -5.56
CA CYS A 88 16.88 6.56 -4.51
C CYS A 88 16.81 5.42 -3.50
N VAL A 89 16.78 4.17 -3.98
CA VAL A 89 16.73 2.97 -3.13
C VAL A 89 18.02 2.81 -2.33
N HIS A 90 19.20 2.85 -2.97
CA HIS A 90 20.50 2.65 -2.31
C HIS A 90 20.82 3.72 -1.26
N ARG A 91 20.39 4.96 -1.49
CA ARG A 91 20.62 6.06 -0.54
C ARG A 91 19.55 6.12 0.55
N HIS A 92 18.56 5.22 0.54
CA HIS A 92 17.38 5.30 1.39
C HIS A 92 16.79 6.71 1.37
N GLY A 93 16.52 7.22 0.17
CA GLY A 93 16.08 8.59 -0.02
C GLY A 93 15.10 8.77 -1.16
N SER A 94 14.52 9.96 -1.24
CA SER A 94 13.67 10.38 -2.34
C SER A 94 13.74 11.89 -2.52
N PRO A 95 13.53 12.42 -3.73
CA PRO A 95 13.32 13.84 -3.93
C PRO A 95 12.23 14.40 -3.02
N HIS A 96 12.47 15.56 -2.42
CA HIS A 96 11.54 16.17 -1.45
C HIS A 96 10.11 16.33 -1.99
N TYR A 97 9.95 16.64 -3.28
CA TYR A 97 8.65 16.78 -3.92
C TYR A 97 7.86 15.48 -4.01
N TRP A 98 8.52 14.31 -3.95
CA TRP A 98 7.84 13.02 -3.90
C TRP A 98 7.24 12.76 -2.51
N LEU A 99 7.91 13.27 -1.48
CA LEU A 99 7.54 13.10 -0.06
C LEU A 99 6.45 14.09 0.41
N LEU A 100 5.87 14.86 -0.50
CA LEU A 100 4.81 15.81 -0.22
C LEU A 100 3.57 15.51 -1.06
N THR A 101 2.49 15.14 -0.38
CA THR A 101 1.23 14.74 -1.00
C THR A 101 0.16 15.79 -0.77
N LEU A 102 -0.52 16.18 -1.85
CA LEU A 102 -1.64 17.12 -1.78
C LEU A 102 -2.97 16.36 -1.67
N ILE A 103 -3.69 16.55 -0.58
CA ILE A 103 -5.01 15.98 -0.34
C ILE A 103 -6.08 16.98 -0.74
N ILE A 104 -6.97 16.59 -1.65
CA ILE A 104 -8.15 17.36 -2.04
C ILE A 104 -9.42 16.59 -1.70
N GLY A 105 -10.48 17.30 -1.34
CA GLY A 105 -11.79 16.71 -1.14
C GLY A 105 -12.60 16.72 -2.44
N ALA A 106 -12.95 15.54 -2.96
CA ALA A 106 -13.90 15.41 -4.06
C ALA A 106 -15.30 15.02 -3.52
N PRO A 107 -16.37 15.75 -3.86
CA PRO A 107 -17.71 15.40 -3.42
C PRO A 107 -18.17 14.07 -4.02
N LYS A 108 -18.75 13.19 -3.20
CA LYS A 108 -19.38 11.95 -3.64
C LYS A 108 -20.57 12.29 -4.53
N HIS A 109 -20.67 11.59 -5.66
CA HIS A 109 -21.74 11.83 -6.63
C HIS A 109 -23.13 11.72 -5.99
N GLY A 110 -23.99 12.71 -6.27
CA GLY A 110 -25.38 12.74 -5.77
C GLY A 110 -25.54 13.02 -4.28
N LYS A 111 -24.47 13.41 -3.56
CA LYS A 111 -24.53 13.77 -2.14
C LYS A 111 -24.32 15.26 -1.91
N THR A 112 -24.88 15.79 -0.83
CA THR A 112 -24.76 17.20 -0.46
C THR A 112 -23.33 17.55 -0.09
N ALA A 113 -22.85 18.70 -0.56
CA ALA A 113 -21.50 19.21 -0.30
C ALA A 113 -21.36 19.85 1.10
N GLU A 114 -22.43 19.89 1.90
CA GLU A 114 -22.43 20.49 3.24
C GLU A 114 -21.91 19.54 4.32
N ASP A 115 -21.99 18.22 4.10
CA ASP A 115 -21.49 17.22 5.04
C ASP A 115 -20.09 16.76 4.64
N VAL A 116 -19.12 16.90 5.54
CA VAL A 116 -17.74 16.43 5.37
C VAL A 116 -17.67 14.93 5.05
N LYS A 117 -18.61 14.11 5.56
CA LYS A 117 -18.69 12.67 5.29
C LYS A 117 -19.01 12.35 3.82
N ASN A 118 -19.54 13.33 3.09
CA ASN A 118 -19.85 13.22 1.67
C ASN A 118 -18.67 13.53 0.77
N TYR A 119 -17.50 13.88 1.33
CA TYR A 119 -16.28 13.99 0.56
C TYR A 119 -15.51 12.66 0.53
N CYS A 120 -14.83 12.44 -0.59
CA CYS A 120 -13.75 11.47 -0.72
C CYS A 120 -12.44 12.25 -0.72
N ALA A 121 -11.53 11.91 0.20
CA ALA A 121 -10.18 12.45 0.14
C ALA A 121 -9.44 11.79 -1.03
N ILE A 122 -8.88 12.61 -1.91
CA ILE A 122 -8.02 12.17 -3.00
C ILE A 122 -6.64 12.74 -2.71
N ALA A 123 -5.65 11.87 -2.59
CA ALA A 123 -4.27 12.30 -2.51
C ALA A 123 -3.67 12.39 -3.92
N LEU A 124 -2.90 13.45 -4.15
CA LEU A 124 -2.20 13.77 -5.38
C LEU A 124 -0.70 13.65 -5.12
N GLU A 125 -0.16 12.50 -5.48
CA GLU A 125 1.24 12.12 -5.33
C GLU A 125 2.01 12.28 -6.64
N SER A 126 3.34 12.39 -6.53
CA SER A 126 4.25 12.35 -7.68
C SER A 126 4.02 11.10 -8.54
N CYS A 127 3.94 11.29 -9.86
CA CYS A 127 3.88 10.17 -10.80
C CYS A 127 5.18 9.33 -10.79
N LEU A 128 6.32 9.93 -10.47
CA LEU A 128 7.59 9.21 -10.35
C LEU A 128 7.63 8.35 -9.09
N LEU A 129 7.09 8.85 -7.97
CA LEU A 129 6.91 8.03 -6.77
C LEU A 129 6.05 6.80 -7.06
N LYS A 130 4.90 6.99 -7.73
CA LYS A 130 4.01 5.89 -8.15
C LYS A 130 4.70 4.89 -9.08
N ALA A 131 5.57 5.37 -9.96
CA ALA A 131 6.33 4.52 -10.86
C ALA A 131 7.33 3.63 -10.09
N LEU A 132 8.05 4.22 -9.13
CA LEU A 132 8.98 3.47 -8.28
C LEU A 132 8.25 2.47 -7.37
N THR A 133 7.17 2.89 -6.69
CA THR A 133 6.38 1.98 -5.84
C THR A 133 5.74 0.85 -6.66
N PHE A 134 5.37 1.08 -7.92
CA PHE A 134 4.92 0.02 -8.82
C PHE A 134 6.03 -1.01 -9.09
N ILE A 135 7.25 -0.56 -9.42
CA ILE A 135 8.38 -1.47 -9.65
C ILE A 135 8.63 -2.31 -8.39
N ILE A 136 8.70 -1.67 -7.23
CA ILE A 136 8.89 -2.34 -5.94
C ILE A 136 7.78 -3.36 -5.69
N HIS A 137 6.51 -2.99 -5.90
CA HIS A 137 5.39 -3.90 -5.82
C HIS A 137 5.59 -5.13 -6.71
N THR A 138 6.03 -4.97 -7.96
CA THR A 138 6.25 -6.14 -8.84
C THR A 138 7.34 -7.07 -8.31
N LYS A 139 8.39 -6.53 -7.68
CA LYS A 139 9.43 -7.33 -7.03
C LYS A 139 8.91 -8.07 -5.80
N PHE A 140 8.12 -7.42 -4.95
CA PHE A 140 7.44 -8.11 -3.83
C PHE A 140 6.49 -9.21 -4.32
N CYS A 141 5.69 -8.97 -5.37
CA CYS A 141 4.85 -10.01 -5.94
C CYS A 141 5.67 -11.19 -6.48
N LYS A 142 6.79 -10.93 -7.18
CA LYS A 142 7.71 -11.98 -7.65
C LYS A 142 8.25 -12.79 -6.46
N ALA A 143 8.67 -12.12 -5.40
CA ALA A 143 9.17 -12.73 -4.17
C ALA A 143 8.12 -13.61 -3.47
N LEU A 144 6.87 -13.15 -3.41
CA LEU A 144 5.78 -13.85 -2.72
C LEU A 144 5.19 -15.01 -3.51
N ASN A 145 5.25 -14.99 -4.85
CA ASN A 145 4.66 -16.03 -5.71
C ASN A 145 5.24 -17.44 -5.45
N SER A 146 6.47 -17.54 -4.96
CA SER A 146 7.12 -18.82 -4.61
C SER A 146 6.88 -19.25 -3.16
N THR A 147 6.07 -18.52 -2.41
CA THR A 147 5.83 -18.77 -0.98
C THR A 147 4.37 -19.10 -0.70
N SER A 148 4.10 -19.60 0.51
CA SER A 148 2.73 -19.79 1.03
C SER A 148 2.30 -18.66 1.97
N ILE A 149 2.97 -17.50 1.95
CA ILE A 149 2.63 -16.35 2.80
C ILE A 149 1.23 -15.84 2.46
N ILE A 150 0.91 -15.77 1.17
CA ILE A 150 -0.44 -15.39 0.72
C ILE A 150 -1.27 -16.66 0.54
N PRO A 151 -2.32 -16.87 1.36
CA PRO A 151 -3.12 -18.08 1.28
C PRO A 151 -3.98 -18.08 0.01
N PRO A 152 -4.32 -19.25 -0.54
CA PRO A 152 -5.19 -19.35 -1.73
C PRO A 152 -6.60 -18.76 -1.54
N SER A 153 -7.03 -18.56 -0.30
CA SER A 153 -8.29 -17.90 0.05
C SER A 153 -8.24 -16.37 -0.10
N GLN A 154 -7.05 -15.77 -0.19
CA GLN A 154 -6.89 -14.32 -0.36
C GLN A 154 -7.12 -13.94 -1.83
N ASN A 155 -8.34 -13.48 -2.14
CA ASN A 155 -8.69 -13.01 -3.47
C ASN A 155 -8.57 -11.48 -3.64
N GLY A 156 -8.47 -10.73 -2.55
CA GLY A 156 -8.36 -9.27 -2.59
C GLY A 156 -6.97 -8.83 -3.02
N PHE A 157 -6.90 -7.94 -4.02
CA PHE A 157 -5.66 -7.30 -4.50
C PHE A 157 -4.53 -8.26 -4.91
N TRP A 158 -4.87 -9.51 -5.21
CA TRP A 158 -3.93 -10.54 -5.65
C TRP A 158 -4.08 -10.84 -7.13
N LYS A 159 -2.96 -11.16 -7.79
CA LYS A 159 -2.95 -11.38 -9.24
C LYS A 159 -3.83 -12.58 -9.62
N ASN A 160 -4.59 -12.44 -10.71
CA ASN A 160 -5.52 -13.44 -11.25
C ASN A 160 -6.68 -13.82 -10.30
N CYS A 161 -6.92 -13.02 -9.25
CA CYS A 161 -8.09 -13.16 -8.39
C CYS A 161 -9.16 -12.13 -8.79
N HIS A 162 -10.42 -12.58 -8.79
CA HIS A 162 -11.58 -11.75 -9.11
C HIS A 162 -12.61 -11.85 -7.99
N THR A 163 -13.47 -10.84 -7.86
CA THR A 163 -14.57 -10.83 -6.88
C THR A 163 -15.50 -12.03 -7.04
N ASN A 164 -15.66 -12.52 -8.27
CA ASN A 164 -16.45 -13.71 -8.58
C ASN A 164 -15.93 -14.99 -7.91
N ASN A 165 -14.63 -15.07 -7.60
CA ASN A 165 -14.06 -16.23 -6.91
C ASN A 165 -14.69 -16.40 -5.53
N ASN A 166 -14.80 -15.30 -4.76
CA ASN A 166 -15.38 -15.33 -3.42
C ASN A 166 -16.86 -15.74 -3.46
N ALA A 167 -17.62 -15.22 -4.43
CA ALA A 167 -19.02 -15.61 -4.63
C ALA A 167 -19.16 -17.09 -5.00
N PHE A 168 -18.29 -17.59 -5.89
CA PHE A 168 -18.27 -19.00 -6.28
C PHE A 168 -17.92 -19.93 -5.11
N VAL A 169 -16.91 -19.57 -4.31
CA VAL A 169 -16.53 -20.31 -3.10
C VAL A 169 -17.70 -20.36 -2.12
N LEU A 170 -18.35 -19.22 -1.86
CA LEU A 170 -19.51 -19.16 -0.99
C LEU A 170 -20.66 -20.04 -1.50
N TRP A 171 -20.98 -19.96 -2.79
CA TRP A 171 -22.03 -20.77 -3.40
C TRP A 171 -21.73 -22.27 -3.30
N THR A 172 -20.48 -22.65 -3.54
CA THR A 172 -20.01 -24.04 -3.39
C THR A 172 -20.14 -24.54 -1.95
N LEU A 173 -19.86 -23.69 -0.95
CA LEU A 173 -20.03 -24.03 0.46
C LEU A 173 -21.50 -24.24 0.83
N ILE A 174 -22.39 -23.39 0.31
CA ILE A 174 -23.84 -23.50 0.50
C ILE A 174 -24.35 -24.83 -0.07
N ASP A 175 -24.00 -25.16 -1.32
CA ASP A 175 -24.42 -26.41 -1.98
C ASP A 175 -23.89 -27.66 -1.26
N LYS A 176 -22.63 -27.60 -0.80
CA LYS A 176 -22.01 -28.68 -0.02
C LYS A 176 -22.66 -28.88 1.35
N ALA A 177 -23.12 -27.81 2.01
CA ALA A 177 -23.83 -27.92 3.28
C ALA A 177 -25.22 -28.52 3.07
N ALA A 178 -25.95 -28.03 2.06
CA ALA A 178 -27.27 -28.52 1.68
C ALA A 178 -27.27 -30.01 1.33
N SER A 179 -26.33 -30.46 0.48
CA SER A 179 -26.19 -31.88 0.10
C SER A 179 -25.89 -32.81 1.27
N LYS A 180 -25.34 -32.28 2.37
CA LYS A 180 -25.05 -33.04 3.60
C LYS A 180 -26.11 -32.88 4.69
N GLY A 181 -27.19 -32.14 4.42
CA GLY A 181 -28.21 -31.81 5.42
C GLY A 181 -27.64 -31.04 6.62
N LYS A 182 -26.55 -30.29 6.43
CA LYS A 182 -25.90 -29.49 7.48
C LYS A 182 -26.30 -28.03 7.37
N THR A 183 -26.37 -27.37 8.52
CA THR A 183 -26.48 -25.90 8.58
C THR A 183 -25.13 -25.27 8.28
N LEU A 184 -25.13 -24.16 7.53
CA LEU A 184 -23.95 -23.34 7.26
C LEU A 184 -24.19 -21.95 7.83
N ASP A 185 -23.40 -21.58 8.84
CA ASP A 185 -23.39 -20.24 9.41
C ASP A 185 -22.29 -19.40 8.74
N ILE A 186 -22.62 -18.16 8.37
CA ILE A 186 -21.72 -17.25 7.64
C ILE A 186 -21.64 -15.92 8.39
N ALA A 187 -20.42 -15.45 8.65
CA ALA A 187 -20.17 -14.12 9.18
C ALA A 187 -19.49 -13.24 8.13
N PHE A 188 -20.03 -12.05 7.90
CA PHE A 188 -19.41 -11.01 7.07
C PHE A 188 -18.78 -9.98 8.00
N VAL A 189 -17.44 -9.91 7.99
CA VAL A 189 -16.66 -8.95 8.78
C VAL A 189 -16.14 -7.88 7.84
N ASP A 190 -16.44 -6.62 8.14
CA ASP A 190 -15.94 -5.46 7.40
C ASP A 190 -15.09 -4.58 8.31
N ILE A 191 -13.85 -4.32 7.91
CA ILE A 191 -12.91 -3.50 8.67
C ILE A 191 -13.09 -2.05 8.24
N SER A 192 -13.65 -1.24 9.14
CA SER A 192 -13.81 0.19 8.92
C SER A 192 -12.44 0.85 8.72
N ASN A 193 -12.29 1.63 7.65
CA ASN A 193 -11.09 2.42 7.35
C ASN A 193 -9.78 1.60 7.39
N ALA A 194 -9.76 0.40 6.81
CA ALA A 194 -8.62 -0.51 6.88
C ALA A 194 -7.26 0.16 6.57
N PHE A 195 -7.15 0.89 5.46
CA PHE A 195 -5.93 1.63 5.08
C PHE A 195 -5.51 2.69 6.12
N PRO A 196 -6.36 3.68 6.49
CA PRO A 196 -6.03 4.62 7.56
C PRO A 196 -5.86 4.03 8.97
N SER A 197 -6.21 2.77 9.18
CA SER A 197 -6.16 2.14 10.52
C SER A 197 -5.01 1.16 10.66
N THR A 198 -4.25 0.88 9.60
CA THR A 198 -3.08 0.00 9.69
C THR A 198 -1.93 0.71 10.38
N SER A 199 -1.48 0.15 11.50
CA SER A 199 -0.26 0.58 12.20
C SER A 199 0.98 0.25 11.36
N HIS A 200 1.85 1.25 11.17
CA HIS A 200 3.14 1.05 10.50
C HIS A 200 4.02 0.09 11.29
N SER A 201 4.09 0.23 12.62
CA SER A 201 4.87 -0.65 13.50
C SER A 201 4.44 -2.11 13.36
N SER A 202 3.12 -2.39 13.37
CA SER A 202 2.62 -3.75 13.16
C SER A 202 2.92 -4.28 11.75
N LEU A 203 2.89 -3.42 10.73
CA LEU A 203 3.24 -3.79 9.36
C LEU A 203 4.72 -4.16 9.27
N TRP A 204 5.62 -3.35 9.82
CA TRP A 204 7.06 -3.59 9.77
C TRP A 204 7.45 -4.90 10.44
N LEU A 205 6.95 -5.14 11.66
CA LEU A 205 7.17 -6.40 12.37
C LEU A 205 6.64 -7.61 11.59
N LYS A 206 5.51 -7.48 10.89
CA LYS A 206 4.99 -8.57 10.05
C LYS A 206 5.87 -8.85 8.84
N LEU A 207 6.31 -7.81 8.13
CA LEU A 207 7.19 -7.98 6.98
C LEU A 207 8.54 -8.57 7.40
N GLU A 208 9.09 -8.12 8.53
CA GLU A 208 10.30 -8.67 9.12
C GLU A 208 10.11 -10.16 9.51
N ALA A 209 9.02 -10.50 10.19
CA ALA A 209 8.69 -11.88 10.55
C ALA A 209 8.52 -12.80 9.33
N TYR A 210 8.02 -12.25 8.20
CA TYR A 210 7.99 -12.98 6.93
C TYR A 210 9.35 -13.07 6.25
N GLY A 211 10.36 -12.31 6.69
CA GLY A 211 11.67 -12.21 6.07
C GLY A 211 11.72 -11.29 4.85
N LEU A 212 10.67 -10.50 4.62
CA LEU A 212 10.54 -9.54 3.52
C LEU A 212 11.31 -8.25 3.83
N THR A 213 12.61 -8.41 4.09
CA THR A 213 13.57 -7.37 4.46
C THR A 213 14.53 -7.08 3.29
N GLY A 214 15.43 -6.11 3.45
CA GLY A 214 16.38 -5.64 2.45
C GLY A 214 16.07 -4.24 1.92
N GLN A 215 16.82 -3.80 0.91
CA GLN A 215 16.83 -2.40 0.45
C GLN A 215 15.44 -1.82 0.10
N TYR A 216 14.52 -2.63 -0.44
CA TYR A 216 13.18 -2.15 -0.74
C TYR A 216 12.30 -2.01 0.49
N PHE A 217 12.46 -2.90 1.48
CA PHE A 217 11.79 -2.78 2.78
C PHE A 217 12.29 -1.52 3.51
N ASP A 218 13.61 -1.35 3.59
CA ASP A 218 14.25 -0.19 4.22
C ASP A 218 13.81 1.12 3.55
N TRP A 219 13.77 1.14 2.20
CA TRP A 219 13.29 2.30 1.46
C TRP A 219 11.80 2.57 1.69
N ILE A 220 10.95 1.54 1.83
CA ILE A 220 9.53 1.71 2.16
C ILE A 220 9.39 2.30 3.57
N GLN A 221 10.13 1.80 4.57
CA GLN A 221 10.10 2.36 5.92
C GLN A 221 10.50 3.84 5.90
N MET A 222 11.58 4.18 5.19
CA MET A 222 12.01 5.55 4.98
C MET A 222 10.90 6.40 4.34
N LEU A 223 10.29 5.91 3.26
CA LEU A 223 9.22 6.60 2.55
C LEU A 223 8.10 6.98 3.53
N TYR A 224 7.54 6.02 4.26
CA TYR A 224 6.44 6.28 5.18
C TYR A 224 6.82 7.17 6.36
N SER A 225 8.08 7.08 6.85
CA SER A 225 8.57 7.94 7.93
C SER A 225 8.72 9.43 7.52
N GLN A 226 9.00 9.70 6.24
CA GLN A 226 9.27 11.05 5.74
C GLN A 226 8.10 11.68 4.99
N MET A 227 7.06 10.91 4.64
CA MET A 227 5.92 11.44 3.88
C MET A 227 5.11 12.45 4.68
N THR A 228 4.85 13.59 4.03
CA THR A 228 4.09 14.71 4.57
C THR A 228 2.91 15.07 3.66
N TYR A 229 1.89 15.69 4.25
CA TYR A 229 0.64 16.00 3.58
C TYR A 229 0.26 17.45 3.77
N ILE A 230 -0.44 17.98 2.77
CA ILE A 230 -1.17 19.23 2.85
C ILE A 230 -2.59 18.99 2.36
N ILE A 231 -3.57 19.65 2.96
CA ILE A 231 -4.96 19.60 2.50
C ILE A 231 -5.26 20.91 1.79
N ALA A 232 -5.82 20.84 0.59
CA ALA A 232 -6.38 22.00 -0.11
C ALA A 232 -7.90 21.89 -0.26
N HIS A 233 -8.60 22.95 0.12
CA HIS A 233 -10.04 23.07 -0.05
C HIS A 233 -10.40 24.53 -0.33
N ASN A 234 -11.15 24.78 -1.41
CA ASN A 234 -11.60 26.12 -1.83
C ASN A 234 -10.49 27.19 -1.85
N GLY A 235 -9.29 26.82 -2.32
CA GLY A 235 -8.13 27.73 -2.41
C GLY A 235 -7.38 27.96 -1.10
N ILE A 236 -7.83 27.38 0.01
CA ILE A 236 -7.14 27.40 1.31
C ILE A 236 -6.29 26.13 1.41
N VAL A 237 -5.05 26.28 1.86
CA VAL A 237 -4.10 25.18 2.08
C VAL A 237 -3.75 25.08 3.56
N SER A 238 -3.74 23.86 4.10
CA SER A 238 -3.33 23.61 5.49
C SER A 238 -1.83 23.78 5.69
N GLN A 239 -1.41 23.78 6.96
CA GLN A 239 -0.01 23.50 7.29
C GLN A 239 0.36 22.06 6.88
N LYS A 240 1.67 21.81 6.69
CA LYS A 240 2.19 20.46 6.47
C LYS A 240 2.00 19.63 7.74
N PHE A 241 1.57 18.39 7.60
CA PHE A 241 1.50 17.42 8.69
C PHE A 241 1.99 16.05 8.23
N SER A 242 2.42 15.22 9.18
CA SER A 242 2.76 13.83 8.93
C SER A 242 1.62 12.92 9.36
N SER A 243 1.53 11.74 8.76
CA SER A 243 0.56 10.73 9.18
C SER A 243 1.09 9.99 10.39
N LEU A 244 0.26 9.82 11.42
CA LEU A 244 0.62 9.08 12.64
C LEU A 244 0.39 7.56 12.49
N SER A 245 -0.43 7.11 11.53
CA SER A 245 -0.77 5.69 11.35
C SER A 245 -1.55 5.47 10.04
N GLN A 246 -0.91 5.47 8.87
CA GLN A 246 -1.66 5.23 7.61
C GLN A 246 -0.81 4.55 6.53
N ILE A 247 -1.27 3.41 6.04
CA ILE A 247 -1.06 3.08 4.63
C ILE A 247 -2.07 3.95 3.86
N HIS A 248 -1.63 4.72 2.88
CA HIS A 248 -2.54 5.62 2.18
C HIS A 248 -3.72 4.88 1.57
N GLN A 249 -4.93 5.44 1.68
CA GLN A 249 -6.06 5.01 0.87
C GLN A 249 -5.83 5.50 -0.56
N MET A 250 -4.96 4.81 -1.27
CA MET A 250 -4.55 5.15 -2.62
C MET A 250 -4.63 3.89 -3.48
N PRO A 251 -5.19 3.99 -4.70
CA PRO A 251 -5.35 2.87 -5.60
C PRO A 251 -4.01 2.58 -6.30
N HIS A 252 -2.95 2.39 -5.53
CA HIS A 252 -1.63 2.04 -6.02
C HIS A 252 -1.26 0.65 -5.50
N SER A 253 -0.52 -0.08 -6.32
CA SER A 253 -0.40 -1.53 -6.20
C SER A 253 0.36 -1.96 -4.95
N LEU A 254 1.29 -1.12 -4.44
CA LEU A 254 2.10 -1.43 -3.27
C LEU A 254 1.29 -1.35 -1.98
N GLU A 255 0.52 -0.29 -1.77
CA GLU A 255 -0.32 -0.07 -0.59
C GLU A 255 -1.32 -1.21 -0.40
N ALA A 256 -1.97 -1.62 -1.49
CA ALA A 256 -2.91 -2.73 -1.50
C ALA A 256 -2.24 -4.06 -1.14
N LEU A 257 -1.01 -4.27 -1.59
CA LEU A 257 -0.20 -5.43 -1.22
C LEU A 257 0.22 -5.39 0.25
N LEU A 258 0.69 -4.25 0.74
CA LEU A 258 1.06 -4.06 2.15
C LEU A 258 -0.13 -4.26 3.08
N LEU A 259 -1.31 -3.74 2.71
CA LEU A 259 -2.55 -4.01 3.43
C LEU A 259 -2.86 -5.51 3.43
N THR A 260 -2.77 -6.17 2.28
CA THR A 260 -2.99 -7.62 2.15
C THR A 260 -2.06 -8.42 3.07
N LEU A 261 -0.78 -8.07 3.13
CA LEU A 261 0.22 -8.68 4.01
C LEU A 261 -0.09 -8.38 5.49
N SER A 262 -0.48 -7.15 5.82
CA SER A 262 -0.85 -6.77 7.18
C SER A 262 -2.08 -7.52 7.71
N MET A 263 -2.97 -7.96 6.81
CA MET A 263 -4.18 -8.70 7.17
C MET A 263 -3.95 -10.21 7.28
N GLN A 264 -2.80 -10.72 6.80
CA GLN A 264 -2.49 -12.13 6.99
C GLN A 264 -2.24 -12.39 8.48
N MET A 265 -2.85 -13.46 8.99
CA MET A 265 -2.52 -13.95 10.32
C MET A 265 -1.18 -14.67 10.21
N THR A 266 -0.21 -14.24 11.01
CA THR A 266 0.98 -15.05 11.28
C THR A 266 0.50 -16.27 12.04
N SER A 267 0.65 -17.47 11.45
CA SER A 267 0.44 -18.70 12.20
C SER A 267 1.35 -18.68 13.45
N PRO A 268 0.83 -19.06 14.63
CA PRO A 268 1.64 -19.14 15.85
C PRO A 268 2.78 -20.16 15.72
#